data_AF-A0A556QL75-F1
#
_entry.id   AF-A0A556QL75-F1
#
_cell.length_a   1.000
_cell.length_b   1.000
_cell.length_c   1.000
_cell.angle_alpha   90.00
_cell.angle_beta   90.00
_cell.angle_gamma   90.00
#
_symmetry.space_group_name_H-M   'P 1'
#
loop_
_entity.id
_entity.type
_entity.pdbx_description
1 polymer ?
#
loop_
_entity_poly.entity_id
_entity_poly.type
_entity_poly.pdbx_seq_one_letter_code
_entity_poly.pdbx_strand_id
1 'polypeptide(L)'
;MLVIRRLVDRQRAYTGIFLPGEPPKIFPTTDYEHARVLQIYKQDKAYEGIVNDFTDDSASGLSTFTPQPPPAAASPDPHQKDQPRSQHRQTRKKRRP
;
A
#
# COMPACT_ATOMS: atom_id res chain seq x y z
N MET A 1 24.47 8.30 -8.01
CA MET A 1 23.12 7.73 -7.80
C MET A 1 23.26 6.24 -7.58
N LEU A 2 22.78 5.73 -6.44
CA LEU A 2 22.77 4.30 -6.12
C LEU A 2 21.55 3.66 -6.79
N VAL A 3 21.75 2.59 -7.54
CA VAL A 3 20.66 1.86 -8.19
C VAL A 3 20.59 0.45 -7.62
N ILE A 4 19.41 0.08 -7.11
CA ILE A 4 19.11 -1.27 -6.64
C ILE A 4 18.02 -1.84 -7.53
N ARG A 5 18.25 -3.04 -8.10
CA ARG A 5 17.28 -3.70 -8.99
C ARG A 5 16.99 -5.12 -8.55
N ARG A 6 15.74 -5.53 -8.75
CA ARG A 6 15.32 -6.93 -8.69
C ARG A 6 15.66 -7.60 -10.01
N LEU A 7 16.39 -8.69 -9.97
CA LEU A 7 16.67 -9.55 -11.12
C LEU A 7 16.01 -10.90 -10.86
N VAL A 8 15.38 -11.48 -11.88
CA VAL A 8 14.69 -12.76 -11.77
C VAL A 8 15.13 -13.64 -12.93
N ASP A 9 15.57 -14.85 -12.60
CA ASP A 9 15.77 -15.93 -13.54
C ASP A 9 14.65 -16.97 -13.36
N ARG A 10 14.59 -17.99 -14.23
CA ARG A 10 13.55 -19.03 -14.23
C ARG A 10 13.36 -19.74 -12.89
N GLN A 11 14.41 -19.83 -12.08
CA GLN A 11 14.39 -20.57 -10.82
C GLN A 11 14.70 -19.74 -9.58
N ARG A 12 15.29 -18.56 -9.74
CA ARG A 12 15.84 -17.79 -8.61
C ARG A 12 15.69 -16.31 -8.84
N ALA A 13 15.59 -15.58 -7.76
CA ALA A 13 15.62 -14.14 -7.78
C ALA A 13 16.86 -13.62 -7.07
N TYR A 14 17.29 -12.43 -7.47
CA TYR A 14 18.53 -11.80 -7.06
C TYR A 14 18.30 -10.32 -6.81
N THR A 15 19.15 -9.74 -5.99
CA THR A 15 19.27 -8.29 -5.83
C THR A 15 20.59 -7.86 -6.46
N GLY A 16 20.54 -6.87 -7.35
CA GLY A 16 21.71 -6.21 -7.91
C GLY A 16 21.87 -4.81 -7.32
N ILE A 17 23.05 -4.50 -6.80
CA ILE A 17 23.46 -3.19 -6.29
C ILE A 17 24.50 -2.60 -7.25
N PHE A 18 24.18 -1.43 -7.81
CA PHE A 18 25.00 -0.76 -8.82
C PHE A 18 25.46 0.59 -8.27
N LEU A 19 26.79 0.73 -8.14
CA LEU A 19 27.46 1.95 -7.70
C LEU A 19 28.31 2.50 -8.87
N PRO A 20 28.29 3.82 -9.13
CA PRO A 20 29.15 4.39 -10.17
C PRO A 20 30.63 4.13 -9.88
N GLY A 21 31.33 3.52 -10.85
CA GLY A 21 32.75 3.21 -10.73
C GLY A 21 33.09 1.92 -9.96
N GLU A 22 32.12 1.22 -9.39
CA GLU A 22 32.32 -0.11 -8.82
C GLU A 22 31.68 -1.21 -9.70
N PRO A 23 32.25 -2.43 -9.71
CA PRO A 23 31.57 -3.58 -10.26
C PRO A 23 30.22 -3.82 -9.57
N PRO A 24 29.20 -4.27 -10.32
CA PRO A 24 27.89 -4.57 -9.74
C PRO A 24 27.98 -5.73 -8.74
N LYS A 25 27.31 -5.56 -7.59
CA LYS A 25 27.20 -6.61 -6.57
C LYS A 25 25.85 -7.29 -6.73
N ILE A 26 25.86 -8.53 -7.21
CA ILE A 26 24.66 -9.33 -7.46
C ILE A 26 24.69 -10.56 -6.55
N PHE A 27 23.63 -10.77 -5.78
CA PHE A 27 23.51 -11.91 -4.88
C PHE A 27 22.07 -12.44 -4.86
N PRO A 28 21.88 -13.76 -4.68
CA PRO A 28 20.55 -14.36 -4.64
C PRO A 28 19.79 -13.86 -3.40
N THR A 29 18.52 -13.51 -3.59
CA THR A 29 17.67 -12.98 -2.52
C THR A 29 16.22 -13.36 -2.73
N THR A 30 15.51 -13.59 -1.63
CA THR A 30 14.05 -13.66 -1.56
C THR A 30 13.41 -12.27 -1.71
N ASP A 31 12.10 -12.21 -1.92
CA ASP A 31 11.38 -10.93 -2.01
C ASP A 31 11.44 -10.16 -0.67
N TYR A 32 11.39 -10.90 0.44
CA TYR A 32 11.52 -10.32 1.78
C TYR A 32 12.90 -9.68 1.99
N GLU A 33 13.97 -10.39 1.62
CA GLU A 33 15.33 -9.86 1.70
C GLU A 33 15.53 -8.66 0.78
N HIS A 34 14.96 -8.70 -0.43
CA HIS A 34 14.99 -7.56 -1.35
C HIS A 34 14.29 -6.34 -0.76
N ALA A 35 13.08 -6.49 -0.20
CA ALA A 35 12.36 -5.42 0.46
C ALA A 35 13.16 -4.85 1.66
N ARG A 36 13.82 -5.71 2.42
CA ARG A 36 14.69 -5.28 3.53
C ARG A 36 15.90 -4.49 3.04
N VAL A 37 16.51 -4.89 1.91
CA VAL A 37 17.60 -4.13 1.28
C VAL A 37 17.11 -2.74 0.86
N LEU A 38 15.96 -2.64 0.19
CA LEU A 38 15.37 -1.34 -0.18
C LEU A 38 15.16 -0.45 1.06
N GLN A 39 14.67 -1.02 2.16
CA GLN A 39 14.47 -0.29 3.41
C GLN A 39 15.78 0.23 4.03
N ILE A 40 16.85 -0.57 4.00
CA ILE A 40 18.16 -0.16 4.52
C ILE A 40 18.69 1.05 3.73
N TYR A 41 18.54 1.01 2.40
CA TYR A 41 18.95 2.10 1.51
C TYR A 41 17.90 3.19 1.34
N LYS A 42 16.77 3.10 2.07
CA LYS A 42 15.67 4.07 2.06
C LYS A 42 15.12 4.33 0.65
N GLN A 43 15.01 3.26 -0.14
CA GLN A 43 14.43 3.23 -1.48
C GLN A 43 13.05 2.54 -1.52
N ASP A 44 12.50 2.14 -0.37
CA ASP A 44 11.18 1.49 -0.26
C ASP A 44 10.01 2.48 -0.24
N LYS A 45 10.26 3.76 0.10
CA LYS A 45 9.25 4.83 0.18
C LYS A 45 9.89 6.21 0.19
N ALA A 46 9.09 7.27 0.21
CA ALA A 46 9.56 8.63 0.45
C ALA A 46 10.12 8.76 1.87
N TYR A 47 11.32 9.34 1.99
CA TYR A 47 11.95 9.70 3.26
C TYR A 47 12.33 11.18 3.24
N GLU A 48 12.15 11.86 4.37
CA GLU A 48 12.52 13.25 4.52
C GLU A 48 14.03 13.45 4.29
N GLY A 49 14.37 14.44 3.46
CA GLY A 49 15.76 14.80 3.15
C GLY A 49 16.52 13.80 2.25
N ILE A 50 15.83 12.82 1.66
CA ILE A 50 16.44 11.81 0.80
C ILE A 50 15.86 11.89 -0.61
N VAL A 51 16.75 11.99 -1.59
CA VAL A 51 16.40 11.95 -3.01
C VAL A 51 16.37 10.49 -3.46
N ASN A 52 15.18 10.00 -3.80
CA ASN A 52 14.92 8.68 -4.36
C ASN A 52 13.73 8.75 -5.32
N ASP A 53 13.39 7.64 -5.97
CA ASP A 53 12.30 7.58 -6.96
C ASP A 53 10.93 8.06 -6.43
N PHE A 54 10.72 8.15 -5.11
CA PHE A 54 9.48 8.65 -4.49
C PHE A 54 9.51 10.15 -4.15
N THR A 55 10.68 10.79 -4.20
CA THR A 55 10.86 12.22 -3.92
C THR A 55 11.33 13.00 -5.15
N ASP A 56 11.79 12.30 -6.19
CA ASP A 56 12.25 12.86 -7.47
C ASP A 56 11.11 13.40 -8.35
N ASP A 57 9.85 13.06 -8.06
CA ASP A 57 8.65 13.57 -8.76
C ASP A 57 8.28 15.05 -8.46
N SER A 58 9.10 15.77 -7.67
CA SER A 58 8.83 17.17 -7.32
C SER A 58 9.20 18.20 -8.41
N ALA A 59 9.54 17.76 -9.63
CA ALA A 59 9.88 18.60 -10.78
C ALA A 59 8.68 18.96 -11.70
N SER A 60 7.43 18.80 -11.24
CA SER A 60 6.27 19.39 -11.92
C SER A 60 5.25 19.96 -10.93
N GLY A 61 5.56 21.16 -10.43
CA GLY A 61 4.60 22.23 -10.07
C GLY A 61 3.40 21.88 -9.18
N LEU A 62 3.44 22.37 -7.93
CA LEU A 62 2.32 22.43 -6.97
C LEU A 62 1.85 21.08 -6.41
N SER A 63 2.49 20.62 -5.34
CA SER A 63 1.85 19.72 -4.37
C SER A 63 2.31 20.10 -2.97
N THR A 64 1.61 21.04 -2.37
CA THR A 64 1.65 21.26 -0.92
C THR A 64 1.18 19.95 -0.27
N PHE A 65 2.09 19.22 0.37
CA PHE A 65 1.72 18.09 1.23
C PHE A 65 0.93 18.63 2.42
N THR A 66 -0.41 18.64 2.32
CA THR A 66 -1.26 18.76 3.49
C THR A 66 -1.27 17.39 4.18
N PRO A 67 -0.74 17.24 5.41
CA PRO A 67 -0.85 15.98 6.12
C PRO A 67 -2.33 15.72 6.40
N GLN A 68 -2.86 14.63 5.84
CA GLN A 68 -4.21 14.18 6.16
C GLN A 68 -4.21 13.67 7.61
N PRO A 69 -5.00 14.26 8.53
CA PRO A 69 -5.11 13.71 9.88
C PRO A 69 -5.68 12.29 9.81
N PRO A 70 -5.31 11.39 10.75
CA PRO A 70 -5.91 10.06 10.81
C PRO A 70 -7.43 10.21 10.88
N PRO A 71 -8.21 9.34 10.22
CA PRO A 71 -9.67 9.41 10.28
C PRO A 71 -10.07 9.36 11.76
N ALA A 72 -10.56 10.50 12.26
CA ALA A 72 -11.12 10.59 13.58
C ALA A 72 -12.23 9.55 13.67
N ALA A 73 -12.17 8.76 14.75
CA ALA A 73 -13.15 7.75 15.10
C ALA A 73 -14.58 8.22 14.79
N ALA A 74 -15.23 7.56 13.83
CA ALA A 74 -16.67 7.60 13.71
C ALA A 74 -17.26 6.88 14.93
N SER A 75 -17.43 7.65 16.01
CA SER A 75 -18.30 7.27 17.13
C SER A 75 -19.74 7.11 16.63
N PRO A 76 -20.54 6.21 17.25
CA PRO A 76 -21.84 5.79 16.73
C PRO A 76 -22.88 6.90 16.87
N ASP A 77 -23.64 7.16 15.79
CA ASP A 77 -24.79 8.06 15.79
C ASP A 77 -25.84 7.64 16.85
N PRO A 78 -26.16 8.48 17.85
CA PRO A 78 -27.41 8.38 18.57
C PRO A 78 -28.46 9.18 17.78
N HIS A 79 -29.71 8.71 17.73
CA HIS A 79 -30.88 9.35 17.08
C HIS A 79 -31.23 8.85 15.66
N GLN A 80 -31.59 7.57 15.55
CA GLN A 80 -32.77 7.21 14.75
C GLN A 80 -33.82 6.59 15.67
N LYS A 81 -34.66 7.47 16.23
CA LYS A 81 -35.92 7.11 16.86
C LYS A 81 -37.03 7.14 15.80
N ASP A 82 -37.87 6.12 15.87
CA ASP A 82 -39.25 6.05 15.44
C ASP A 82 -39.55 6.11 13.93
N GLN A 83 -39.85 4.94 13.35
CA GLN A 83 -41.13 4.73 12.65
C GLN A 83 -41.50 3.23 12.54
N PRO A 84 -42.81 2.89 12.46
CA PRO A 84 -43.37 1.76 13.17
C PRO A 84 -43.42 0.44 12.40
N ARG A 85 -43.39 -0.61 13.21
CA ARG A 85 -43.50 -2.02 12.91
C ARG A 85 -44.93 -2.39 12.52
N SER A 86 -45.25 -2.42 11.23
CA SER A 86 -46.49 -3.04 10.73
C SER A 86 -46.29 -4.54 10.55
N GLN A 87 -46.81 -5.28 11.53
CA GLN A 87 -47.06 -6.72 11.42
C GLN A 87 -48.18 -6.96 10.40
N HIS A 88 -47.94 -7.80 9.39
CA HIS A 88 -49.05 -8.53 8.78
C HIS A 88 -48.67 -9.99 8.51
N ARG A 89 -48.95 -10.78 9.54
CA ARG A 89 -49.34 -12.18 9.49
C ARG A 89 -50.38 -12.41 8.39
N GLN A 90 -50.04 -13.20 7.37
CA GLN A 90 -51.05 -13.97 6.64
C GLN A 90 -50.67 -15.45 6.63
N THR A 91 -51.43 -16.16 7.46
CA THR A 91 -51.58 -17.60 7.47
C THR A 91 -52.30 -18.10 6.22
N ARG A 92 -52.06 -19.38 5.92
CA ARG A 92 -53.05 -20.39 5.48
C ARG A 92 -53.30 -20.58 3.96
N LYS A 93 -53.08 -21.85 3.58
CA LYS A 93 -54.02 -22.80 2.93
C LYS A 93 -53.95 -22.99 1.39
N LYS A 94 -53.52 -24.22 1.06
CA LYS A 94 -54.27 -25.28 0.34
C LYS A 94 -54.48 -25.18 -1.19
N ARG A 95 -53.94 -26.20 -1.89
CA ARG A 95 -54.56 -27.17 -2.85
C ARG A 95 -53.60 -27.42 -4.03
N ARG A 96 -53.00 -28.61 -4.15
CA ARG A 96 -53.44 -29.84 -4.89
C ARG A 96 -53.55 -29.64 -6.41
N PRO A 97 -53.14 -30.64 -7.20
CA PRO A 97 -54.11 -31.65 -7.68
C PRO A 97 -54.07 -32.96 -6.89
#